data_AF-I1RKJ9-F1
#
_entry.id   AF-I1RKJ9-F1
#
_cell.length_a   1.000
_cell.length_b   1.000
_cell.length_c   1.000
_cell.angle_alpha   90.00
_cell.angle_beta   90.00
_cell.angle_gamma   90.00
#
_symmetry.space_group_name_H-M   'P 1'
#
loop_
_entity.id
_entity.type
_entity.pdbx_description
1 polymer ?
#
loop_
_entity_poly.entity_id
_entity_poly.type
_entity_poly.pdbx_seq_one_letter_code
_entity_poly.pdbx_strand_id
1 'polypeptide(L)'
;MQLPILSSAPDKAMALYATGFNAWNQLNFESSPTDREPDDLFAFAKALTDKTIGYIVPKINFTAGKYYVRITQNNTWFFAGSHLGNLLYREANTCLFDSPNAESGDGKVLNGQGSSIVQYTSLAAWKANKCTETWPCESPVRQIEAYDTGFVILLENGTVLGCGDTRFRDCLGREVDESSPAHVPNAVEDLNDLGESIKKVSAGGYTIGALTESGGIYLWGMKPPGSQSRHAAFTDLGPIPSYVEVDGDKDVQDFAIGESHAIALTTDGCIYVIGDNTNGQIGLGESVRRWWLLKLVQGHLL
;
A
#
# COMPACT_ATOMS: atom_id res chain seq x y z
N MET A 1 -9.89 -4.19 -43.39
CA MET A 1 -11.29 -4.19 -42.92
C MET A 1 -11.24 -3.81 -41.46
N GLN A 2 -11.42 -2.52 -41.18
CA GLN A 2 -11.23 -1.88 -39.88
C GLN A 2 -12.54 -2.04 -39.10
N LEU A 3 -12.49 -2.70 -37.94
CA LEU A 3 -13.65 -2.80 -37.05
C LEU A 3 -13.92 -1.41 -36.43
N PRO A 4 -15.19 -0.98 -36.36
CA PRO A 4 -15.53 0.32 -35.79
C PRO A 4 -15.30 0.32 -34.28
N ILE A 5 -14.48 1.26 -33.82
CA ILE A 5 -14.38 1.65 -32.41
C ILE A 5 -15.74 2.25 -32.05
N LEU A 6 -16.50 1.55 -31.20
CA LEU A 6 -17.75 2.06 -30.64
C LEU A 6 -17.46 3.37 -29.90
N SER A 7 -18.35 4.33 -30.17
CA SER A 7 -18.28 5.73 -29.80
C SER A 7 -17.77 6.00 -28.39
N SER A 8 -16.83 6.94 -28.32
CA SER A 8 -16.49 7.73 -27.14
C SER A 8 -17.75 8.10 -26.33
N ALA A 9 -17.89 7.53 -25.13
CA ALA A 9 -18.72 8.15 -24.11
C ALA A 9 -18.01 9.46 -23.69
N PRO A 10 -18.61 10.64 -23.88
CA PRO A 10 -18.04 11.89 -23.40
C PRO A 10 -18.18 11.95 -21.87
N ASP A 11 -17.11 12.36 -21.17
CA ASP A 11 -17.17 12.85 -19.78
C ASP A 11 -17.71 11.89 -18.69
N LYS A 12 -17.33 10.60 -18.68
CA LYS A 12 -17.63 9.76 -17.50
C LYS A 12 -16.66 10.10 -16.36
N ALA A 13 -17.14 10.88 -15.39
CA ALA A 13 -16.37 11.21 -14.20
C ALA A 13 -15.98 9.95 -13.41
N MET A 14 -14.73 9.90 -12.99
CA MET A 14 -14.20 8.93 -12.03
C MET A 14 -14.74 9.25 -10.63
N ALA A 15 -14.89 8.21 -9.81
CA ALA A 15 -15.31 8.36 -8.42
C ALA A 15 -14.35 7.62 -7.50
N LEU A 16 -13.92 8.29 -6.43
CA LEU A 16 -13.20 7.67 -5.32
C LEU A 16 -14.22 7.20 -4.29
N TYR A 17 -14.14 5.94 -3.92
CA TYR A 17 -14.90 5.38 -2.80
C TYR A 17 -13.96 5.08 -1.64
N ALA A 18 -14.44 5.32 -0.43
CA ALA A 18 -13.70 5.03 0.80
C ALA A 18 -14.65 4.45 1.84
N THR A 19 -14.07 3.67 2.76
CA THR A 19 -14.74 3.06 3.90
C THR A 19 -13.71 2.93 5.02
N GLY A 20 -14.15 2.87 6.26
CA GLY A 20 -13.29 2.78 7.43
C GLY A 20 -13.55 3.88 8.46
N PHE A 21 -12.81 3.79 9.55
CA PHE A 21 -12.71 4.82 10.58
C PHE A 21 -12.25 6.14 9.94
N ASN A 22 -12.87 7.27 10.28
CA ASN A 22 -12.65 8.56 9.61
C ASN A 22 -12.15 9.64 10.58
N ALA A 23 -11.34 9.27 11.57
CA ALA A 23 -10.78 10.24 12.49
C ALA A 23 -9.97 11.35 11.78
N TRP A 24 -9.97 12.54 12.38
CA TRP A 24 -9.19 13.70 11.94
C TRP A 24 -9.40 14.12 10.48
N ASN A 25 -10.61 13.92 9.93
CA ASN A 25 -10.93 14.31 8.56
C ASN A 25 -10.11 13.57 7.50
N GLN A 26 -9.57 12.38 7.80
CA GLN A 26 -8.66 11.66 6.90
C GLN A 26 -9.27 11.27 5.55
N LEU A 27 -10.60 11.23 5.44
CA LEU A 27 -11.32 11.01 4.18
C LEU A 27 -12.11 12.25 3.69
N ASN A 28 -11.89 13.42 4.29
CA ASN A 28 -12.55 14.66 3.92
C ASN A 28 -11.64 15.52 2.99
N PHE A 29 -12.08 15.71 1.75
CA PHE A 29 -11.37 16.47 0.72
C PHE A 29 -11.87 17.92 0.56
N GLU A 30 -12.71 18.41 1.47
CA GLU A 30 -13.21 19.79 1.44
C GLU A 30 -12.06 20.79 1.73
N SER A 31 -12.12 21.96 1.07
CA SER A 31 -11.08 23.00 1.19
C SER A 31 -11.05 23.69 2.55
N SER A 32 -12.16 23.64 3.29
CA SER A 32 -12.32 24.22 4.63
C SER A 32 -13.16 23.27 5.48
N PRO A 33 -12.60 22.13 5.94
CA PRO A 33 -13.34 21.17 6.75
C PRO A 33 -13.78 21.83 8.05
N THR A 34 -15.00 21.53 8.49
CA THR A 34 -15.50 22.01 9.79
C THR A 34 -14.67 21.42 10.93
N ASP A 35 -14.59 22.10 12.08
CA ASP A 35 -13.96 21.56 13.30
C ASP A 35 -14.66 20.33 13.89
N ARG A 36 -15.81 19.93 13.32
CA ARG A 36 -16.55 18.73 13.72
C ARG A 36 -15.84 17.48 13.19
N GLU A 37 -15.64 16.52 14.08
CA GLU A 37 -15.18 15.17 13.72
C GLU A 37 -16.18 14.51 12.75
N PRO A 38 -15.74 14.02 11.58
CA PRO A 38 -16.65 13.42 10.61
C PRO A 38 -17.02 12.00 11.03
N ASP A 39 -18.18 11.55 10.57
CA ASP A 39 -18.65 10.20 10.86
C ASP A 39 -17.77 9.14 10.17
N ASP A 40 -17.63 7.98 10.83
CA ASP A 40 -16.99 6.80 10.27
C ASP A 40 -17.79 6.26 9.08
N LEU A 41 -17.08 5.72 8.09
CA LEU A 41 -17.68 5.19 6.86
C LEU A 41 -17.74 3.67 6.94
N PHE A 42 -18.77 3.10 7.57
CA PHE A 42 -18.88 1.64 7.70
C PHE A 42 -19.26 0.91 6.41
N ALA A 43 -19.64 1.64 5.36
CA ALA A 43 -19.85 1.13 4.01
C ALA A 43 -19.08 1.99 3.00
N PHE A 44 -18.77 1.42 1.83
CA PHE A 44 -18.16 2.18 0.75
C PHE A 44 -19.03 3.38 0.38
N ALA A 45 -18.54 4.57 0.73
CA ALA A 45 -19.15 5.83 0.41
C ALA A 45 -18.30 6.55 -0.61
N LYS A 46 -18.96 7.27 -1.52
CA LYS A 46 -18.29 8.09 -2.52
C LYS A 46 -17.65 9.29 -1.83
N ALA A 47 -16.32 9.33 -1.77
CA ALA A 47 -15.55 10.39 -1.15
C ALA A 47 -15.27 11.55 -2.12
N LEU A 48 -15.08 11.26 -3.42
CA LEU A 48 -14.80 12.27 -4.44
C LEU A 48 -15.35 11.87 -5.79
N THR A 49 -15.67 12.85 -6.64
CA THR A 49 -15.91 12.66 -8.07
C THR A 49 -15.11 13.68 -8.86
N ASP A 50 -14.38 13.24 -9.89
CA ASP A 50 -13.70 14.15 -10.81
C ASP A 50 -13.58 13.53 -12.22
N LYS A 51 -13.29 14.34 -13.24
CA LYS A 51 -12.93 13.84 -14.58
C LYS A 51 -11.66 13.01 -14.56
N THR A 52 -10.70 13.35 -13.70
CA THR A 52 -9.46 12.58 -13.50
C THR A 52 -9.14 12.44 -12.02
N ILE A 53 -8.92 11.20 -11.59
CA ILE A 53 -8.35 10.88 -10.27
C ILE A 53 -7.09 10.06 -10.54
N GLY A 54 -5.94 10.61 -10.14
CA GLY A 54 -4.63 10.00 -10.26
C GLY A 54 -4.30 9.07 -9.09
N TYR A 55 -3.01 8.96 -8.75
CA TYR A 55 -2.53 8.04 -7.73
C TYR A 55 -3.02 8.42 -6.33
N ILE A 56 -3.55 7.44 -5.61
CA ILE A 56 -3.91 7.53 -4.20
C ILE A 56 -2.69 7.06 -3.40
N VAL A 57 -2.16 7.92 -2.54
CA VAL A 57 -1.05 7.57 -1.65
C VAL A 57 -1.55 7.57 -0.20
N PRO A 58 -1.85 6.41 0.40
CA PRO A 58 -2.12 6.31 1.82
C PRO A 58 -0.81 6.43 2.59
N LYS A 59 -0.76 7.23 3.66
CA LYS A 59 0.40 7.28 4.57
C LYS A 59 -0.02 7.06 6.01
N ILE A 60 0.52 6.00 6.61
CA ILE A 60 0.44 5.72 8.04
C ILE A 60 1.79 6.10 8.64
N ASN A 61 1.80 6.96 9.66
CA ASN A 61 2.98 7.23 10.47
C ASN A 61 2.72 6.78 11.91
N PHE A 62 3.36 5.69 12.32
CA PHE A 62 3.21 5.08 13.64
C PHE A 62 3.64 5.98 14.82
N THR A 63 4.34 7.09 14.56
CA THR A 63 4.89 7.95 15.63
C THR A 63 4.33 9.38 15.63
N ALA A 64 3.42 9.74 14.71
CA ALA A 64 2.91 11.12 14.62
C ALA A 64 1.39 11.28 14.54
N GLY A 65 0.60 10.19 14.48
CA GLY A 65 -0.88 10.28 14.49
C GLY A 65 -1.47 11.11 13.35
N LYS A 66 -0.82 11.12 12.17
CA LYS A 66 -1.22 11.94 11.03
C LYS A 66 -1.47 11.07 9.82
N TYR A 67 -2.74 10.97 9.43
CA TYR A 67 -3.22 10.25 8.26
C TYR A 67 -3.66 11.26 7.22
N TYR A 68 -3.16 11.14 6.00
CA TYR A 68 -3.67 11.94 4.89
C TYR A 68 -3.73 11.11 3.62
N VAL A 69 -4.75 11.37 2.80
CA VAL A 69 -4.88 10.79 1.46
C VAL A 69 -4.48 11.84 0.45
N ARG A 70 -3.44 11.56 -0.35
CA ARG A 70 -3.02 12.41 -1.46
C ARG A 70 -3.62 11.88 -2.76
N ILE A 71 -4.25 12.75 -3.54
CA ILE A 71 -4.74 12.44 -4.89
C ILE A 71 -4.26 13.50 -5.88
N THR A 72 -3.94 13.07 -7.11
CA THR A 72 -3.74 14.00 -8.21
C THR A 72 -5.06 14.19 -8.93
N GLN A 73 -5.55 15.42 -9.05
CA GLN A 73 -6.75 15.78 -9.80
C GLN A 73 -6.36 16.91 -10.75
N ASN A 74 -6.46 16.67 -12.06
CA ASN A 74 -6.04 17.62 -13.10
C ASN A 74 -4.61 18.17 -12.89
N ASN A 75 -3.64 17.30 -12.60
CA ASN A 75 -2.25 17.63 -12.25
C ASN A 75 -2.08 18.51 -10.99
N THR A 76 -3.14 18.70 -10.21
CA THR A 76 -3.12 19.41 -8.92
C THR A 76 -3.27 18.42 -7.79
N TRP A 77 -2.52 18.61 -6.71
CA TRP A 77 -2.56 17.73 -5.56
C TRP A 77 -3.62 18.17 -4.55
N PHE A 78 -4.47 17.23 -4.14
CA PHE A 78 -5.45 17.39 -3.07
C PHE A 78 -5.10 16.47 -1.91
N PHE A 79 -5.39 16.93 -0.70
CA PHE A 79 -5.08 16.26 0.55
C PHE A 79 -6.35 16.19 1.39
N ALA A 80 -6.72 15.00 1.84
CA ALA A 80 -7.68 14.84 2.93
C ALA A 80 -6.95 14.73 4.27
N GLY A 81 -7.55 15.27 5.35
CA GLY A 81 -7.00 15.30 6.70
C GLY A 81 -6.80 16.72 7.25
N SER A 82 -7.13 16.94 8.52
CA SER A 82 -7.02 18.27 9.16
C SER A 82 -5.92 18.33 10.23
N HIS A 83 -5.04 19.34 10.19
CA HIS A 83 -4.37 19.87 11.40
C HIS A 83 -3.96 21.35 11.26
N LEU A 84 -4.16 22.12 12.33
CA LEU A 84 -3.62 23.47 12.56
C LEU A 84 -2.11 23.39 12.87
N GLY A 85 -1.27 23.71 11.90
CA GLY A 85 0.19 23.78 12.09
C GLY A 85 0.94 22.77 11.23
N ASN A 86 1.98 23.30 10.56
CA ASN A 86 2.92 22.64 9.65
C ASN A 86 2.75 21.11 9.57
N LEU A 87 2.07 20.67 8.50
CA LEU A 87 2.20 19.31 7.99
C LEU A 87 3.71 19.02 7.98
N LEU A 88 4.17 17.96 8.66
CA LEU A 88 5.59 17.60 8.72
C LEU A 88 6.20 17.37 7.31
N TYR A 89 5.34 17.28 6.30
CA TYR A 89 5.64 17.05 4.89
C TYR A 89 5.34 18.25 3.97
N ARG A 90 4.95 19.42 4.51
CA ARG A 90 4.84 20.68 3.75
C ARG A 90 5.70 21.75 4.42
N GLU A 91 6.90 21.96 3.90
CA GLU A 91 7.59 23.25 4.03
C GLU A 91 7.34 24.03 2.75
N ALA A 92 6.82 25.25 2.86
CA ALA A 92 6.74 26.22 1.75
C ALA A 92 6.32 25.65 0.36
N ASN A 93 5.26 24.82 0.33
CA ASN A 93 4.71 24.19 -0.89
C ASN A 93 5.51 23.04 -1.52
N THR A 94 6.54 22.51 -0.87
CA THR A 94 7.26 21.31 -1.33
C THR A 94 6.87 20.08 -0.52
N CYS A 95 6.41 19.02 -1.20
CA CYS A 95 6.18 17.71 -0.59
C CYS A 95 7.51 16.99 -0.44
N LEU A 96 7.84 16.59 0.77
CA LEU A 96 9.12 15.95 1.07
C LEU A 96 9.21 14.50 0.57
N PHE A 97 8.11 13.81 0.29
CA PHE A 97 8.13 12.39 -0.08
C PHE A 97 7.32 12.16 -1.35
N ASP A 98 7.96 12.40 -2.50
CA ASP A 98 7.57 11.77 -3.75
C ASP A 98 8.20 10.36 -3.81
N SER A 99 7.55 9.42 -4.49
CA SER A 99 8.06 8.05 -4.68
C SER A 99 9.50 8.09 -5.24
N PRO A 100 10.41 7.17 -4.85
CA PRO A 100 10.20 6.00 -3.98
C PRO A 100 10.81 6.21 -2.59
N ASN A 101 10.04 6.80 -1.66
CA ASN A 101 10.46 7.05 -0.28
C ASN A 101 9.47 6.42 0.71
N ALA A 102 9.97 5.62 1.65
CA ALA A 102 9.14 4.97 2.67
C ALA A 102 9.76 5.11 4.07
N GLU A 103 8.91 5.14 5.10
CA GLU A 103 9.31 5.17 6.52
C GLU A 103 8.73 3.94 7.22
N SER A 104 9.58 3.13 7.84
CA SER A 104 9.18 1.90 8.57
C SER A 104 8.64 2.21 9.96
N GLY A 105 7.97 1.22 10.57
CA GLY A 105 7.41 1.34 11.92
C GLY A 105 8.45 1.67 13.01
N ASP A 106 9.73 1.35 12.78
CA ASP A 106 10.85 1.71 13.67
C ASP A 106 11.46 3.09 13.37
N GLY A 107 10.88 3.86 12.45
CA GLY A 107 11.25 5.24 12.12
C GLY A 107 12.41 5.39 11.13
N LYS A 108 12.96 4.30 10.58
CA LYS A 108 13.96 4.39 9.51
C LYS A 108 13.30 4.85 8.21
N VAL A 109 14.06 5.56 7.39
CA VAL A 109 13.61 6.01 6.07
C VAL A 109 14.48 5.36 5.00
N LEU A 110 13.83 4.80 3.98
CA LEU A 110 14.47 4.31 2.76
C LEU A 110 14.06 5.20 1.59
N ASN A 111 15.03 5.57 0.76
CA ASN A 111 14.84 6.38 -0.44
C ASN A 111 15.56 5.74 -1.63
N GLY A 112 14.87 5.54 -2.74
CA GLY A 112 15.49 5.17 -4.01
C GLY A 112 15.99 6.40 -4.78
N GLN A 113 17.24 6.35 -5.25
CA GLN A 113 17.90 7.38 -6.06
C GLN A 113 18.44 6.75 -7.35
N GLY A 114 17.57 6.58 -8.35
CA GLY A 114 17.90 5.80 -9.55
C GLY A 114 18.21 4.35 -9.16
N SER A 115 19.38 3.84 -9.55
CA SER A 115 19.85 2.48 -9.23
C SER A 115 20.57 2.41 -7.88
N SER A 116 20.08 3.11 -6.85
CA SER A 116 20.65 3.07 -5.50
C SER A 116 19.55 3.22 -4.46
N ILE A 117 19.67 2.47 -3.37
CA ILE A 117 18.81 2.56 -2.18
C ILE A 117 19.63 3.24 -1.09
N VAL A 118 19.06 4.27 -0.46
CA VAL A 118 19.70 5.06 0.59
C VAL A 118 18.88 4.96 1.87
N GLN A 119 19.54 4.62 2.98
CA GLN A 119 18.90 4.54 4.30
C GLN A 119 19.27 5.72 5.19
N TYR A 120 18.29 6.13 5.99
CA TYR A 120 18.42 7.13 7.03
C TYR A 120 17.80 6.60 8.32
N THR A 121 18.38 6.97 9.46
CA THR A 121 17.92 6.52 10.79
C THR A 121 16.62 7.18 11.25
N SER A 122 16.21 8.26 10.60
CA SER A 122 15.00 9.00 10.91
C SER A 122 14.63 9.95 9.78
N LEU A 123 13.38 10.41 9.79
CA LEU A 123 12.92 11.54 8.99
C LEU A 123 13.82 12.79 9.15
N ALA A 124 14.29 13.07 10.37
CA ALA A 124 15.18 14.20 10.63
C ALA A 124 16.56 14.04 9.97
N ALA A 125 17.12 12.82 10.00
CA ALA A 125 18.37 12.50 9.32
C ALA A 125 18.24 12.61 7.80
N TRP A 126 17.10 12.16 7.25
CA TRP A 126 16.77 12.30 5.84
C TRP A 126 16.68 13.78 5.42
N LYS A 127 15.97 14.62 6.18
CA LYS A 127 15.91 16.09 5.92
C LYS A 127 17.28 16.76 5.98
N ALA A 128 18.17 16.28 6.84
CA ALA A 128 19.54 16.78 6.95
C ALA A 128 20.51 16.16 5.92
N ASN A 129 20.02 15.29 5.04
CA ASN A 129 20.80 14.47 4.11
C ASN A 129 21.97 13.72 4.77
N LYS A 130 21.74 13.18 5.97
CA LYS A 130 22.71 12.38 6.73
C LYS A 130 22.35 10.90 6.61
N CYS A 131 22.64 10.32 5.45
CA CYS A 131 22.45 8.89 5.22
C CYS A 131 23.38 8.06 6.10
N THR A 132 22.96 6.84 6.42
CA THR A 132 23.80 5.85 7.12
C THR A 132 24.38 4.83 6.18
N GLU A 133 23.61 4.39 5.20
CA GLU A 133 23.99 3.31 4.28
C GLU A 133 23.43 3.60 2.89
N THR A 134 24.15 3.12 1.88
CA THR A 134 23.76 3.19 0.48
C THR A 134 24.09 1.85 -0.18
N TRP A 135 23.11 1.26 -0.87
CA TRP A 135 23.28 0.02 -1.60
C TRP A 135 23.01 0.22 -3.09
N PRO A 136 23.90 -0.24 -3.98
CA PRO A 136 23.65 -0.21 -5.42
C PRO A 136 22.57 -1.24 -5.80
N CYS A 137 21.82 -0.95 -6.85
CA CYS A 137 20.84 -1.85 -7.44
C CYS A 137 21.20 -2.13 -8.90
N GLU A 138 20.83 -3.29 -9.41
CA GLU A 138 21.00 -3.65 -10.83
C GLU A 138 20.09 -2.85 -11.77
N SER A 139 18.99 -2.31 -11.24
CA SER A 139 17.96 -1.59 -11.97
C SER A 139 17.43 -0.44 -11.10
N PRO A 140 16.90 0.65 -11.68
CA PRO A 140 16.33 1.74 -10.90
C PRO A 140 15.22 1.28 -9.96
N VAL A 141 15.10 1.93 -8.81
CA VAL A 141 14.02 1.67 -7.85
C VAL A 141 12.70 2.22 -8.39
N ARG A 142 11.70 1.34 -8.54
CA ARG A 142 10.35 1.66 -9.00
C ARG A 142 9.40 1.98 -7.84
N GLN A 143 9.42 1.16 -6.79
CA GLN A 143 8.53 1.28 -5.63
C GLN A 143 9.26 0.83 -4.36
N ILE A 144 8.99 1.50 -3.24
CA ILE A 144 9.37 1.03 -1.90
C ILE A 144 8.12 1.09 -1.04
N GLU A 145 7.79 -0.02 -0.40
CA GLU A 145 6.74 -0.10 0.62
C GLU A 145 7.38 -0.44 1.96
N ALA A 146 6.95 0.26 3.00
CA ALA A 146 7.38 -0.01 4.36
C ALA A 146 6.33 -0.85 5.09
N TYR A 147 6.80 -1.69 6.00
CA TYR A 147 5.99 -2.43 6.95
C TYR A 147 6.60 -2.30 8.36
N ASP A 148 6.00 -2.92 9.37
CA ASP A 148 6.34 -2.67 10.78
C ASP A 148 7.82 -2.90 11.11
N THR A 149 8.46 -3.79 10.36
CA THR A 149 9.77 -4.36 10.69
C THR A 149 10.78 -4.27 9.55
N GLY A 150 10.44 -3.60 8.44
CA GLY A 150 11.31 -3.54 7.27
C GLY A 150 10.67 -2.89 6.04
N PHE A 151 11.23 -3.22 4.89
CA PHE A 151 10.86 -2.70 3.58
C PHE A 151 10.79 -3.81 2.54
N VAL A 152 9.88 -3.65 1.58
CA VAL A 152 9.87 -4.38 0.32
C VAL A 152 10.08 -3.38 -0.81
N ILE A 153 10.95 -3.75 -1.76
CA ILE A 153 11.45 -2.84 -2.79
C ILE A 153 11.23 -3.51 -4.13
N LEU A 154 10.58 -2.81 -5.06
CA LEU A 154 10.43 -3.23 -6.44
C LEU A 154 11.36 -2.40 -7.31
N LEU A 155 12.16 -3.07 -8.13
CA LEU A 155 12.98 -2.44 -9.16
C LEU A 155 12.23 -2.38 -10.50
N GLU A 156 12.67 -1.51 -11.42
CA GLU A 156 12.06 -1.33 -12.74
C GLU A 156 12.14 -2.57 -13.63
N ASN A 157 13.06 -3.50 -13.35
CA ASN A 157 13.17 -4.77 -14.07
C ASN A 157 12.22 -5.86 -13.52
N GLY A 158 11.44 -5.55 -12.48
CA GLY A 158 10.52 -6.49 -11.83
C GLY A 158 11.12 -7.31 -10.69
N THR A 159 12.40 -7.13 -10.37
CA THR A 159 13.05 -7.77 -9.22
C THR A 159 12.50 -7.18 -7.91
N VAL A 160 12.20 -8.06 -6.95
CA VAL A 160 11.77 -7.68 -5.60
C VAL A 160 12.90 -7.93 -4.60
N LEU A 161 13.20 -6.92 -3.78
CA LEU A 161 14.15 -7.00 -2.67
C LEU A 161 13.42 -6.89 -1.33
N GLY A 162 13.91 -7.62 -0.33
CA GLY A 162 13.47 -7.55 1.06
C GLY A 162 14.61 -7.15 2.00
N CYS A 163 14.33 -6.25 2.94
CA CYS A 163 15.23 -5.95 4.06
C CYS A 163 14.47 -5.50 5.30
N GLY A 164 15.08 -5.67 6.47
CA GLY A 164 14.46 -5.33 7.74
C GLY A 164 15.17 -5.93 8.94
N ASP A 165 14.39 -6.22 9.97
CA ASP A 165 14.87 -6.71 11.26
C ASP A 165 15.02 -8.24 11.27
N THR A 166 16.20 -8.73 11.69
CA THR A 166 16.53 -10.17 11.81
C THR A 166 15.57 -10.95 12.70
N ARG A 167 14.84 -10.31 13.61
CA ARG A 167 13.85 -10.99 14.48
C ARG A 167 12.59 -11.40 13.72
N PHE A 168 12.36 -10.85 12.52
CA PHE A 168 11.15 -11.01 11.72
C PHE A 168 11.48 -11.58 10.34
N ARG A 169 12.27 -12.65 10.29
CA ARG A 169 12.85 -13.20 9.04
C ARG A 169 11.78 -13.57 8.02
N ASP A 170 10.63 -14.07 8.45
CA ASP A 170 9.56 -14.48 7.53
C ASP A 170 8.97 -13.30 6.74
N CYS A 171 9.05 -12.07 7.25
CA CYS A 171 8.65 -10.87 6.50
C CYS A 171 9.59 -10.51 5.35
N LEU A 172 10.81 -11.06 5.35
CA LEU A 172 11.83 -10.69 4.36
C LEU A 172 11.66 -11.44 3.04
N GLY A 173 10.92 -12.56 3.01
CA GLY A 173 10.67 -13.33 1.80
C GLY A 173 11.90 -14.08 1.27
N ARG A 174 12.97 -14.16 2.07
CA ARG A 174 14.27 -14.70 1.62
C ARG A 174 15.04 -15.30 2.78
N GLU A 175 16.00 -16.15 2.45
CA GLU A 175 16.96 -16.64 3.42
C GLU A 175 17.86 -15.51 3.94
N VAL A 176 18.22 -15.61 5.21
CA VAL A 176 19.11 -14.65 5.89
C VAL A 176 20.29 -15.40 6.47
N ASP A 177 21.48 -15.04 6.03
CA ASP A 177 22.74 -15.56 6.55
C ASP A 177 23.81 -14.45 6.56
N GLU A 178 25.07 -14.82 6.76
CA GLU A 178 26.19 -13.86 6.77
C GLU A 178 26.40 -13.16 5.40
N SER A 179 26.08 -13.84 4.30
CA SER A 179 26.18 -13.31 2.94
C SER A 179 24.94 -12.52 2.49
N SER A 180 23.80 -12.77 3.14
CA SER A 180 22.54 -12.05 2.92
C SER A 180 21.92 -11.51 4.24
N PRO A 181 22.57 -10.55 4.93
CA PRO A 181 22.08 -10.06 6.22
C PRO A 181 20.70 -9.40 6.10
N ALA A 182 19.87 -9.49 7.15
CA ALA A 182 18.49 -8.98 7.11
C ALA A 182 18.39 -7.48 6.81
N HIS A 183 19.32 -6.67 7.31
CA HIS A 183 19.30 -5.21 7.16
C HIS A 183 19.73 -4.73 5.78
N VAL A 184 20.27 -5.61 4.93
CA VAL A 184 20.71 -5.30 3.57
C VAL A 184 19.61 -5.69 2.57
N PRO A 185 19.25 -4.82 1.62
CA PRO A 185 18.35 -5.18 0.52
C PRO A 185 18.93 -6.30 -0.34
N ASN A 186 18.26 -7.46 -0.33
CA ASN A 186 18.61 -8.62 -1.15
C ASN A 186 17.35 -9.19 -1.82
N ALA A 187 17.53 -9.91 -2.92
CA ALA A 187 16.44 -10.47 -3.71
C ALA A 187 15.60 -11.49 -2.94
N VAL A 188 14.30 -11.45 -3.21
CA VAL A 188 13.32 -12.48 -2.86
C VAL A 188 13.37 -13.51 -4.00
N GLU A 189 14.34 -14.43 -3.94
CA GLU A 189 14.69 -15.31 -5.07
C GLU A 189 13.51 -16.19 -5.54
N ASP A 190 12.64 -16.62 -4.63
CA ASP A 190 11.45 -17.42 -4.97
C ASP A 190 10.52 -16.70 -5.98
N LEU A 191 10.50 -15.37 -6.00
CA LEU A 191 9.74 -14.60 -6.99
C LEU A 191 10.43 -14.56 -8.36
N ASN A 192 11.76 -14.62 -8.40
CA ASN A 192 12.52 -14.67 -9.65
C ASN A 192 12.31 -16.02 -10.37
N ASP A 193 12.13 -17.09 -9.59
CA ASP A 193 11.90 -18.45 -10.09
C ASP A 193 10.51 -18.66 -10.74
N LEU A 194 9.58 -17.71 -10.58
CA LEU A 194 8.26 -17.74 -11.23
C LEU A 194 8.32 -17.62 -12.75
N GLY A 195 9.42 -17.08 -13.29
CA GLY A 195 9.58 -16.86 -14.74
C GLY A 195 8.74 -15.71 -15.29
N GLU A 196 8.18 -14.86 -14.43
CA GLU A 196 7.48 -13.63 -14.80
C GLU A 196 7.84 -12.45 -13.89
N SER A 197 7.73 -11.23 -14.41
CA SER A 197 8.08 -10.01 -13.67
C SER A 197 7.00 -9.59 -12.68
N ILE A 198 7.42 -8.98 -11.58
CA ILE A 198 6.54 -8.31 -10.62
C ILE A 198 6.24 -6.89 -11.11
N LYS A 199 4.97 -6.50 -11.12
CA LYS A 199 4.53 -5.16 -11.53
C LYS A 199 4.18 -4.23 -10.36
N LYS A 200 3.89 -4.80 -9.19
CA LYS A 200 3.55 -4.04 -7.97
C LYS A 200 3.89 -4.84 -6.72
N VAL A 201 4.31 -4.14 -5.67
CA VAL A 201 4.37 -4.66 -4.30
C VAL A 201 3.41 -3.91 -3.38
N SER A 202 2.97 -4.53 -2.30
CA SER A 202 2.20 -3.90 -1.24
C SER A 202 2.54 -4.55 0.09
N ALA A 203 2.55 -3.79 1.18
CA ALA A 203 2.86 -4.30 2.50
C ALA A 203 2.05 -3.58 3.59
N GLY A 204 1.74 -4.29 4.66
CA GLY A 204 1.05 -3.74 5.83
C GLY A 204 1.21 -4.65 7.04
N GLY A 205 1.55 -4.07 8.20
CA GLY A 205 1.84 -4.82 9.42
C GLY A 205 2.97 -5.82 9.22
N TYR A 206 2.63 -7.11 9.16
CA TYR A 206 3.55 -8.23 8.97
C TYR A 206 3.24 -9.05 7.71
N THR A 207 2.40 -8.52 6.82
CA THR A 207 2.03 -9.13 5.54
C THR A 207 2.64 -8.34 4.39
N ILE A 208 3.26 -9.06 3.46
CA ILE A 208 3.85 -8.49 2.26
C ILE A 208 3.30 -9.25 1.06
N GLY A 209 3.09 -8.55 -0.04
CA GLY A 209 2.64 -9.14 -1.28
C GLY A 209 3.31 -8.57 -2.52
N ALA A 210 3.33 -9.40 -3.55
CA ALA A 210 3.76 -9.08 -4.89
C ALA A 210 2.65 -9.45 -5.89
N LEU A 211 2.46 -8.60 -6.89
CA LEU A 211 1.54 -8.82 -8.01
C LEU A 211 2.34 -8.97 -9.29
N THR A 212 2.14 -10.09 -9.97
CA THR A 212 2.82 -10.40 -11.22
C THR A 212 2.18 -9.71 -12.42
N GLU A 213 2.89 -9.65 -13.55
CA GLU A 213 2.34 -9.09 -14.79
C GLU A 213 1.06 -9.83 -15.25
N SER A 214 1.02 -11.17 -15.11
CA SER A 214 -0.16 -11.99 -15.45
C SER A 214 -1.36 -11.79 -14.51
N GLY A 215 -1.15 -11.22 -13.31
CA GLY A 215 -2.23 -10.96 -12.35
C GLY A 215 -2.29 -11.96 -11.19
N GLY A 216 -1.25 -12.77 -10.98
CA GLY A 216 -1.12 -13.59 -9.78
C GLY A 216 -0.68 -12.75 -8.57
N ILE A 217 -1.28 -13.01 -7.40
CA ILE A 217 -0.83 -12.45 -6.12
C ILE A 217 -0.03 -13.51 -5.38
N TYR A 218 1.14 -13.12 -4.87
CA TYR A 218 1.97 -13.91 -3.98
C TYR A 218 2.13 -13.18 -2.66
N LEU A 219 1.81 -13.86 -1.55
CA LEU A 219 1.90 -13.30 -0.21
C LEU A 219 2.90 -14.07 0.66
N TRP A 220 3.57 -13.35 1.54
CA TRP A 220 4.43 -13.92 2.58
C TRP A 220 4.41 -13.05 3.83
N GLY A 221 5.08 -13.53 4.87
CA GLY A 221 5.24 -12.83 6.12
C GLY A 221 4.91 -13.71 7.30
N MET A 222 4.43 -13.09 8.37
CA MET A 222 4.09 -13.80 9.58
C MET A 222 2.88 -13.21 10.27
N LYS A 223 2.35 -13.98 11.21
CA LYS A 223 1.37 -13.48 12.15
C LYS A 223 2.04 -12.45 13.09
N PRO A 224 1.34 -11.35 13.44
CA PRO A 224 1.83 -10.41 14.44
C PRO A 224 2.19 -11.11 15.77
N PRO A 225 3.35 -10.80 16.38
CA PRO A 225 3.75 -11.42 17.64
C PRO A 225 2.90 -10.94 18.83
N GLY A 226 2.60 -11.85 19.77
CA GLY A 226 1.97 -11.53 21.06
C GLY A 226 0.43 -11.41 21.04
N SER A 227 -0.15 -10.79 22.07
CA SER A 227 -1.60 -10.58 22.22
C SER A 227 -2.16 -9.49 21.29
N GLN A 228 -1.34 -8.99 20.37
CA GLN A 228 -1.76 -8.21 19.19
C GLN A 228 -2.36 -9.14 18.12
N SER A 229 -2.98 -10.26 18.52
CA SER A 229 -3.78 -11.15 17.68
C SER A 229 -5.07 -10.47 17.18
N ARG A 230 -5.05 -9.16 16.98
CA ARG A 230 -6.07 -8.43 16.24
C ARG A 230 -6.02 -9.01 14.83
N HIS A 231 -7.13 -9.65 14.49
CA HIS A 231 -7.49 -10.29 13.23
C HIS A 231 -6.54 -10.03 12.05
N ALA A 232 -5.54 -10.89 11.86
CA ALA A 232 -4.76 -10.90 10.63
C ALA A 232 -5.69 -11.26 9.46
N ALA A 233 -5.54 -10.57 8.32
CA ALA A 233 -6.31 -10.89 7.12
C ALA A 233 -5.97 -12.30 6.58
N PHE A 234 -4.72 -12.72 6.78
CA PHE A 234 -4.19 -14.01 6.35
C PHE A 234 -3.61 -14.74 7.56
N THR A 235 -3.97 -16.01 7.74
CA THR A 235 -3.50 -16.84 8.87
C THR A 235 -2.38 -17.79 8.50
N ASP A 236 -2.25 -18.11 7.22
CA ASP A 236 -1.39 -19.18 6.71
C ASP A 236 -0.18 -18.60 5.96
N LEU A 237 0.35 -17.48 6.46
CA LEU A 237 1.57 -16.86 5.93
C LEU A 237 2.81 -17.60 6.43
N GLY A 238 3.84 -17.63 5.59
CA GLY A 238 5.15 -18.14 5.92
C GLY A 238 6.26 -17.32 5.26
N PRO A 239 7.53 -17.75 5.41
CA PRO A 239 8.69 -17.03 4.91
C PRO A 239 8.82 -17.04 3.38
N ILE A 240 8.07 -17.91 2.70
CA ILE A 240 8.14 -18.12 1.24
C ILE A 240 6.90 -17.50 0.59
N PRO A 241 7.07 -16.63 -0.43
CA PRO A 241 5.97 -16.11 -1.25
C PRO A 241 5.09 -17.25 -1.79
N SER A 242 3.82 -17.23 -1.39
CA SER A 242 2.84 -18.26 -1.73
C SER A 242 1.70 -17.66 -2.53
N TYR A 243 1.31 -18.35 -3.61
CA TYR A 243 0.20 -17.93 -4.46
C TYR A 243 -1.12 -17.83 -3.66
N VAL A 244 -1.91 -16.80 -3.96
CA VAL A 244 -3.24 -16.59 -3.38
C VAL A 244 -4.29 -16.55 -4.48
N GLU A 245 -5.20 -17.51 -4.44
CA GLU A 245 -6.37 -17.57 -5.32
C GLU A 245 -7.36 -16.44 -4.98
N VAL A 246 -7.88 -15.76 -6.02
CA VAL A 246 -8.95 -14.77 -5.91
C VAL A 246 -10.15 -15.20 -6.76
N ASP A 247 -11.25 -15.60 -6.11
CA ASP A 247 -12.54 -15.97 -6.73
C ASP A 247 -12.43 -16.94 -7.93
N GLY A 248 -11.81 -18.11 -7.73
CA GLY A 248 -11.63 -19.11 -8.79
C GLY A 248 -10.55 -18.70 -9.81
N ASP A 249 -9.37 -18.34 -9.29
CA ASP A 249 -8.16 -17.99 -10.06
C ASP A 249 -8.35 -16.82 -11.04
N LYS A 250 -9.11 -15.79 -10.65
CA LYS A 250 -9.22 -14.59 -11.48
C LYS A 250 -7.95 -13.76 -11.43
N ASP A 251 -7.55 -13.27 -12.60
CA ASP A 251 -6.44 -12.34 -12.72
C ASP A 251 -6.72 -11.04 -11.98
N VAL A 252 -5.74 -10.63 -11.18
CA VAL A 252 -5.78 -9.38 -10.42
C VAL A 252 -5.16 -8.25 -11.23
N GLN A 253 -5.92 -7.16 -11.35
CA GLN A 253 -5.46 -5.91 -11.94
C GLN A 253 -4.66 -5.09 -10.93
N ASP A 254 -5.15 -4.97 -9.70
CA ASP A 254 -4.48 -4.24 -8.63
C ASP A 254 -4.83 -4.77 -7.24
N PHE A 255 -3.97 -4.55 -6.25
CA PHE A 255 -4.20 -4.94 -4.87
C PHE A 255 -3.54 -3.99 -3.87
N ALA A 256 -4.04 -3.99 -2.64
CA ALA A 256 -3.42 -3.29 -1.52
C ALA A 256 -3.59 -4.08 -0.21
N ILE A 257 -2.58 -4.00 0.64
CA ILE A 257 -2.53 -4.62 1.96
C ILE A 257 -2.50 -3.52 3.03
N GLY A 258 -3.39 -3.65 4.01
CA GLY A 258 -3.34 -2.91 5.26
C GLY A 258 -2.88 -3.80 6.41
N GLU A 259 -2.82 -3.25 7.63
CA GLU A 259 -2.34 -3.99 8.82
C GLU A 259 -3.15 -5.27 9.12
N SER A 260 -4.46 -5.23 8.87
CA SER A 260 -5.40 -6.30 9.22
C SER A 260 -6.46 -6.58 8.14
N HIS A 261 -6.29 -6.01 6.94
CA HIS A 261 -7.21 -6.17 5.82
C HIS A 261 -6.46 -6.12 4.50
N ALA A 262 -7.07 -6.65 3.44
CA ALA A 262 -6.56 -6.55 2.08
C ALA A 262 -7.70 -6.33 1.10
N ILE A 263 -7.38 -5.67 -0.01
CA ILE A 263 -8.30 -5.38 -1.11
C ILE A 263 -7.65 -5.76 -2.44
N ALA A 264 -8.42 -6.39 -3.33
CA ALA A 264 -7.99 -6.77 -4.67
C ALA A 264 -9.05 -6.35 -5.70
N LEU A 265 -8.60 -5.82 -6.84
CA LEU A 265 -9.40 -5.51 -8.02
C LEU A 265 -9.04 -6.52 -9.11
N THR A 266 -9.99 -7.32 -9.55
CA THR A 266 -9.80 -8.27 -10.66
C THR A 266 -9.99 -7.60 -12.02
N THR A 267 -9.46 -8.22 -13.06
CA THR A 267 -9.55 -7.73 -14.46
C THR A 267 -10.98 -7.69 -15.00
N ASP A 268 -11.91 -8.45 -14.42
CA ASP A 268 -13.35 -8.39 -14.70
C ASP A 268 -14.07 -7.22 -13.99
N GLY A 269 -13.33 -6.40 -13.25
CA GLY A 269 -13.82 -5.20 -12.57
C GLY A 269 -14.50 -5.46 -11.23
N CYS A 270 -14.30 -6.63 -10.62
CA CYS A 270 -14.77 -6.94 -9.29
C CYS A 270 -13.77 -6.53 -8.21
N ILE A 271 -14.27 -6.02 -7.08
CA ILE A 271 -13.44 -5.72 -5.91
C ILE A 271 -13.72 -6.72 -4.81
N TYR A 272 -12.65 -7.32 -4.28
CA TYR A 272 -12.64 -8.25 -3.17
C TYR A 272 -11.94 -7.63 -1.97
N VAL A 273 -12.56 -7.72 -0.80
CA VAL A 273 -12.01 -7.20 0.45
C VAL A 273 -12.11 -8.28 1.52
N ILE A 274 -11.04 -8.47 2.30
CA ILE A 274 -10.99 -9.44 3.40
C ILE A 274 -10.31 -8.83 4.63
N GLY A 275 -10.56 -9.43 5.80
CA GLY A 275 -9.83 -9.15 7.03
C GLY A 275 -10.70 -8.74 8.21
N ASP A 276 -10.19 -7.83 9.02
CA ASP A 276 -10.89 -7.22 10.14
C ASP A 276 -11.92 -6.18 9.66
N ASN A 277 -13.06 -6.05 10.33
CA ASN A 277 -14.04 -4.99 10.04
C ASN A 277 -14.42 -4.18 11.29
N THR A 278 -13.61 -4.21 12.35
CA THR A 278 -13.95 -3.50 13.60
C THR A 278 -14.05 -1.99 13.41
N ASN A 279 -13.35 -1.47 12.41
CA ASN A 279 -13.34 -0.06 12.03
C ASN A 279 -14.09 0.18 10.71
N GLY A 280 -14.88 -0.78 10.21
CA GLY A 280 -15.57 -0.63 8.93
C GLY A 280 -14.67 -0.76 7.68
N GLN A 281 -13.42 -1.21 7.82
CA GLN A 281 -12.45 -1.21 6.72
C GLN A 281 -12.77 -2.18 5.56
N ILE A 282 -13.79 -3.04 5.70
CA ILE A 282 -14.31 -3.92 4.63
C ILE A 282 -15.56 -3.33 3.95
N GLY A 283 -16.21 -2.33 4.56
CA GLY A 283 -17.34 -1.64 3.96
C GLY A 283 -18.66 -2.42 3.93
N LEU A 284 -18.87 -3.32 4.88
CA LEU A 284 -20.07 -4.17 5.00
C LEU A 284 -21.10 -3.69 6.04
N GLY A 285 -20.92 -2.50 6.60
CA GLY A 285 -21.74 -1.95 7.68
C GLY A 285 -21.32 -2.44 9.08
N GLU A 286 -21.84 -1.78 10.11
CA GLU A 286 -21.45 -1.96 11.53
C GLU A 286 -21.77 -3.34 12.12
N SER A 287 -22.77 -4.04 11.56
CA SER A 287 -23.24 -5.33 12.10
C SER A 287 -22.37 -6.52 11.69
N VAL A 288 -21.45 -6.30 10.76
CA VAL A 288 -20.65 -7.33 10.14
C VAL A 288 -19.22 -7.29 10.68
N ARG A 289 -18.78 -8.36 11.35
CA ARG A 289 -17.45 -8.40 11.98
C ARG A 289 -16.36 -9.12 11.18
N ARG A 290 -16.70 -10.05 10.28
CA ARG A 290 -15.75 -10.85 9.48
C ARG A 290 -16.42 -11.44 8.25
N TRP A 291 -15.80 -11.36 7.07
CA TRP A 291 -16.19 -12.17 5.90
C TRP A 291 -15.03 -12.54 5.01
N TRP A 292 -15.28 -13.58 4.22
CA TRP A 292 -14.51 -13.98 3.05
C TRP A 292 -15.30 -13.52 1.82
N LEU A 293 -14.63 -12.78 0.93
CA LEU A 293 -15.11 -12.41 -0.41
C LEU A 293 -16.30 -11.43 -0.47
N LEU A 294 -16.01 -10.14 -0.70
CA LEU A 294 -16.98 -9.21 -1.27
C LEU A 294 -16.82 -9.20 -2.79
N LYS A 295 -17.90 -9.09 -3.56
CA LYS A 295 -17.84 -8.81 -5.01
C LYS A 295 -18.56 -7.50 -5.28
N LEU A 296 -17.83 -6.39 -5.40
CA LEU A 296 -18.42 -5.15 -5.91
C LEU A 296 -18.43 -5.18 -7.44
N VAL A 297 -19.61 -5.26 -8.05
CA VAL A 297 -19.79 -5.06 -9.50
C VAL A 297 -20.24 -3.63 -9.71
N GLN A 298 -19.38 -2.80 -10.32
CA GLN A 298 -19.67 -1.45 -10.83
C GLN A 298 -20.87 -0.71 -10.17
N GLY A 299 -20.75 -0.42 -8.87
CA GLY A 299 -21.68 0.46 -8.16
C GLY A 299 -22.99 -0.16 -7.67
N HIS A 300 -23.15 -1.49 -7.66
CA HIS A 300 -24.26 -2.15 -6.97
C HIS A 300 -23.73 -3.25 -6.07
N LEU A 301 -24.07 -3.19 -4.77
CA LEU A 301 -23.91 -4.33 -3.85
C LEU A 301 -24.85 -5.45 -4.31
N LEU A 302 -24.32 -6.66 -4.44
CA LEU A 302 -25.10 -7.90 -4.58
C LEU A 302 -24.89 -8.75 -3.33
#